data_AF-A0A086QUP7-F1
#
_entry.id   AF-A0A086QUP7-F1
#
_cell.length_a   1.000
_cell.length_b   1.000
_cell.length_c   1.000
_cell.angle_alpha   90.00
_cell.angle_beta   90.00
_cell.angle_gamma   90.00
#
_symmetry.space_group_name_H-M   'P 1'
#
loop_
_entity.id
_entity.type
_entity.pdbx_description
1 polymer ?
#
loop_
_entity_poly.entity_id
_entity_poly.type
_entity_poly.pdbx_seq_one_letter_code
_entity_poly.pdbx_strand_id
1 'polypeptide(L)'
;IMVVIEQKWSRAGHLFFRVHAANVGDSRAFLLRRDGSFVTLSADHKPNDPDERQRIESAGGHVKKMGNGIWRLDGSLALSRAFGDFRLKQEPSLPADAQRVVAVPDVVQTFAEPGDILFLACDGMFEARGMTWSGVAALLKESLEEMRGDLPRVAYKLLDSAFTR
;
A
#
# COMPACT_ATOMS: atom_id res chain seq x y z
N ILE A 1 -4.49 0.21 4.61
CA ILE A 1 -4.93 -0.94 3.79
C ILE A 1 -5.80 -1.85 4.65
N MET A 2 -6.94 -2.31 4.12
CA MET A 2 -7.73 -3.39 4.71
C MET A 2 -7.57 -4.63 3.83
N VAL A 3 -7.33 -5.80 4.44
CA VAL A 3 -7.25 -7.08 3.72
C VAL A 3 -8.28 -8.05 4.26
N VAL A 4 -9.04 -8.67 3.36
CA VAL A 4 -9.97 -9.75 3.66
C VAL A 4 -9.48 -11.02 2.98
N ILE A 5 -9.38 -12.10 3.75
CA ILE A 5 -8.90 -13.40 3.27
C ILE A 5 -10.03 -14.41 3.45
N GLU A 6 -10.43 -15.05 2.36
CA GLU A 6 -11.43 -16.11 2.36
C GLU A 6 -10.78 -17.45 2.03
N GLN A 7 -10.93 -18.43 2.90
CA GLN A 7 -10.53 -19.80 2.61
C GLN A 7 -11.48 -20.41 1.57
N LYS A 8 -10.91 -21.04 0.54
CA LYS A 8 -11.65 -21.69 -0.55
C LYS A 8 -11.06 -23.08 -0.84
N TRP A 9 -11.88 -23.90 -1.50
CA TRP A 9 -11.49 -25.22 -1.97
C TRP A 9 -11.81 -25.34 -3.45
N SER A 10 -10.90 -25.91 -4.23
CA SER A 10 -11.17 -26.24 -5.63
C SER A 10 -12.10 -27.45 -5.71
N ARG A 11 -12.66 -27.71 -6.90
CA ARG A 11 -13.44 -28.93 -7.15
C ARG A 11 -12.62 -30.22 -6.92
N ALA A 12 -11.30 -30.14 -7.04
CA ALA A 12 -10.39 -31.25 -6.81
C ALA A 12 -9.92 -31.37 -5.34
N GLY A 13 -10.49 -30.57 -4.42
CA GLY A 13 -10.11 -30.58 -3.01
C GLY A 13 -8.81 -29.82 -2.68
N HIS A 14 -8.32 -28.99 -3.60
CA HIS A 14 -7.13 -28.16 -3.36
C HIS A 14 -7.50 -26.91 -2.55
N LEU A 15 -6.80 -26.68 -1.43
CA LEU A 15 -6.98 -25.52 -0.56
C LEU A 15 -6.29 -24.28 -1.17
N PHE A 16 -7.01 -23.17 -1.27
CA PHE A 16 -6.45 -21.88 -1.65
C PHE A 16 -7.19 -20.74 -0.92
N PHE A 17 -6.66 -19.53 -1.02
CA PHE A 17 -7.25 -18.35 -0.39
C PHE A 17 -7.57 -17.29 -1.44
N ARG A 18 -8.74 -16.67 -1.33
CA ARG A 18 -9.07 -15.46 -2.07
C ARG A 18 -8.72 -14.26 -1.20
N VAL A 19 -7.90 -13.36 -1.73
CA VAL A 19 -7.40 -12.19 -1.00
C VAL A 19 -7.95 -10.93 -1.66
N HIS A 20 -8.63 -10.10 -0.88
CA HIS A 20 -9.08 -8.78 -1.27
C HIS A 20 -8.27 -7.74 -0.51
N ALA A 21 -7.67 -6.78 -1.21
CA ALA A 21 -6.97 -5.66 -0.61
C ALA A 21 -7.63 -4.36 -1.03
N ALA A 22 -7.99 -3.53 -0.04
CA ALA A 22 -8.54 -2.20 -0.23
C ALA A 22 -7.55 -1.16 0.31
N ASN A 23 -6.95 -0.36 -0.59
CA ASN A 23 -5.98 0.67 -0.21
C ASN A 23 -6.59 2.07 -0.18
N VAL A 24 -6.24 2.85 0.84
CA VAL A 24 -6.48 4.29 0.93
C VAL A 24 -5.23 4.90 1.58
N GLY A 25 -4.38 5.53 0.77
CA GLY A 25 -3.14 6.18 1.21
C GLY A 25 -1.93 5.59 0.51
N ASP A 26 -0.78 5.65 1.17
CA ASP A 26 0.53 5.19 0.64
C ASP A 26 1.19 4.10 1.51
N SER A 27 0.40 3.48 2.39
CA SER A 27 0.77 2.16 2.89
C SER A 27 0.80 1.16 1.73
N ARG A 28 1.57 0.09 1.89
CA ARG A 28 1.82 -0.89 0.83
C ARG A 28 1.55 -2.31 1.30
N ALA A 29 1.00 -3.11 0.39
CA ALA A 29 0.82 -4.55 0.60
C ALA A 29 1.22 -5.33 -0.64
N PHE A 30 1.80 -6.52 -0.42
CA PHE A 30 2.08 -7.48 -1.48
C PHE A 30 1.99 -8.91 -0.94
N LEU A 31 1.81 -9.86 -1.85
CA LEU A 31 1.86 -11.29 -1.55
C LEU A 31 3.18 -11.86 -2.08
N LEU A 32 4.00 -12.41 -1.20
CA LEU A 32 5.21 -13.15 -1.56
C LEU A 32 4.85 -14.62 -1.79
N ARG A 33 5.20 -15.12 -2.98
CA ARG A 33 5.00 -16.51 -3.38
C ARG A 33 6.13 -17.39 -2.89
N ARG A 34 5.85 -18.68 -2.74
CA ARG A 34 6.87 -19.69 -2.37
C ARG A 34 8.05 -19.79 -3.35
N ASP A 35 7.85 -19.46 -4.61
CA ASP A 35 8.93 -19.42 -5.62
C ASP A 35 9.82 -18.15 -5.50
N GLY A 36 9.44 -17.21 -4.63
CA GLY A 36 10.12 -15.94 -4.43
C GLY A 36 9.64 -14.81 -5.32
N SER A 37 8.69 -15.05 -6.23
CA SER A 37 7.98 -13.97 -6.93
C SER A 37 7.03 -13.24 -5.98
N PHE A 38 6.63 -12.01 -6.32
CA PHE A 38 5.64 -11.28 -5.52
C PHE A 38 4.60 -10.59 -6.39
N VAL A 39 3.41 -10.39 -5.83
CA VAL A 39 2.29 -9.69 -6.47
C VAL A 39 1.89 -8.51 -5.60
N THR A 40 1.92 -7.29 -6.15
CA THR A 40 1.47 -6.11 -5.43
C THR A 40 -0.05 -6.12 -5.23
N LEU A 41 -0.49 -5.64 -4.07
CA LEU A 41 -1.90 -5.59 -3.67
C LEU A 41 -2.39 -4.15 -3.47
N SER A 42 -1.52 -3.16 -3.68
CA SER A 42 -1.84 -1.74 -3.57
C SER A 42 -0.97 -0.91 -4.52
N ALA A 43 -1.45 0.29 -4.83
CA ALA A 43 -0.67 1.37 -5.42
C ALA A 43 -0.76 2.57 -4.47
N ASP A 44 0.32 3.35 -4.36
CA ASP A 44 0.32 4.56 -3.54
C ASP A 44 -0.65 5.58 -4.11
N HIS A 45 -1.33 6.33 -3.24
CA HIS A 45 -2.15 7.46 -3.63
C HIS A 45 -1.42 8.77 -3.38
N LYS A 46 -0.64 9.22 -4.37
CA LYS A 46 0.15 10.45 -4.27
C LYS A 46 -0.56 11.60 -5.00
N PRO A 47 -0.50 12.85 -4.49
CA PRO A 47 -1.14 14.00 -5.12
C PRO A 47 -0.76 14.24 -6.59
N ASN A 48 0.42 13.81 -7.03
CA ASN A 48 0.91 14.02 -8.40
C ASN A 48 0.57 12.90 -9.38
N ASP A 49 -0.12 11.84 -8.94
CA ASP A 49 -0.60 10.81 -9.85
C ASP A 49 -1.66 11.42 -10.77
N PRO A 50 -1.71 11.10 -12.08
CA PRO A 50 -2.53 11.84 -13.04
C PRO A 50 -4.01 11.97 -12.65
N ASP A 51 -4.64 10.85 -12.28
CA ASP A 51 -6.07 10.81 -11.91
C ASP A 51 -6.33 11.51 -10.57
N GLU A 52 -5.41 11.34 -9.61
CA GLU A 52 -5.49 11.99 -8.31
C GLU A 52 -5.34 13.51 -8.43
N ARG A 53 -4.37 13.95 -9.23
CA ARG A 53 -4.12 15.36 -9.53
C ARG A 53 -5.32 16.00 -10.21
N GLN A 54 -5.87 15.33 -11.22
CA GLN A 54 -7.05 15.81 -11.93
C GLN A 54 -8.24 15.98 -10.97
N ARG A 55 -8.50 15.00 -10.09
CA ARG A 55 -9.56 15.11 -9.07
C ARG A 55 -9.31 16.29 -8.12
N ILE A 56 -8.09 16.41 -7.60
CA ILE A 56 -7.70 17.48 -6.67
C ILE A 56 -7.92 18.87 -7.30
N GLU A 57 -7.43 19.07 -8.53
CA GLU A 57 -7.55 20.35 -9.25
C GLU A 57 -9.00 20.66 -9.63
N SER A 58 -9.79 19.64 -10.00
CA SER A 58 -11.24 19.78 -10.26
C SER A 58 -12.03 20.16 -9.01
N ALA A 59 -11.55 19.77 -7.82
CA ALA A 59 -12.10 20.16 -6.52
C ALA A 59 -11.54 21.49 -5.98
N GLY A 60 -10.91 22.30 -6.84
CA GLY A 60 -10.36 23.61 -6.51
C GLY A 60 -9.09 23.56 -5.62
N GLY A 61 -8.49 22.38 -5.47
CA GLY A 61 -7.19 22.21 -4.80
C GLY A 61 -6.01 22.41 -5.76
N HIS A 62 -4.80 22.41 -5.20
CA HIS A 62 -3.57 22.57 -5.98
C HIS A 62 -2.55 21.50 -5.61
N VAL A 63 -1.82 21.00 -6.61
CA VAL A 63 -0.74 20.02 -6.40
C VAL A 63 0.61 20.72 -6.61
N LYS A 64 1.41 20.81 -5.56
CA LYS A 64 2.69 21.54 -5.57
C LYS A 64 3.86 20.63 -5.21
N LYS A 65 4.92 20.67 -6.02
CA LYS A 65 6.20 20.06 -5.67
C LYS A 65 6.95 20.99 -4.71
N MET A 66 7.26 20.50 -3.52
CA MET A 66 7.96 21.26 -2.48
C MET A 66 9.48 21.25 -2.72
N GLY A 67 10.22 22.11 -2.01
CA GLY A 67 11.68 22.21 -2.16
C GLY A 67 12.45 20.93 -1.83
N ASN A 68 11.84 20.03 -1.05
CA ASN A 68 12.38 18.70 -0.76
C ASN A 68 11.98 17.63 -1.80
N GLY A 69 11.36 18.03 -2.92
CA GLY A 69 10.96 17.14 -4.00
C GLY A 69 9.62 16.41 -3.80
N ILE A 70 8.99 16.53 -2.63
CA ILE A 70 7.72 15.86 -2.30
C ILE A 70 6.55 16.66 -2.86
N TRP A 71 5.60 15.97 -3.50
CA TRP A 71 4.35 16.57 -3.96
C TRP A 71 3.34 16.66 -2.83
N ARG A 72 2.72 17.83 -2.67
CA ARG A 72 1.71 18.08 -1.64
C ARG A 72 0.46 18.73 -2.22
N LEU A 73 -0.70 18.27 -1.72
CA LEU A 73 -2.00 18.89 -1.88
C LEU A 73 -2.07 20.15 -1.02
N ASP A 74 -2.40 21.28 -1.65
CA ASP A 74 -2.45 22.62 -1.05
C ASP A 74 -1.18 22.96 -0.24
N GLY A 75 -0.03 22.41 -0.64
CA GLY A 75 1.26 22.57 0.04
C GLY A 75 1.37 21.89 1.41
N SER A 76 0.34 21.16 1.86
CA SER A 76 0.25 20.62 3.23
C SER A 76 0.30 19.10 3.30
N LEU A 77 -0.54 18.39 2.56
CA LEU A 77 -0.72 16.95 2.69
C LEU A 77 -0.01 16.18 1.56
N ALA A 78 0.80 15.17 1.90
CA ALA A 78 1.53 14.35 0.94
C ALA A 78 0.72 13.14 0.40
N LEU A 79 -0.55 13.05 0.77
CA LEU A 79 -1.50 12.01 0.38
C LEU A 79 -2.64 12.64 -0.43
N SER A 80 -3.17 11.89 -1.40
CA SER A 80 -4.39 12.28 -2.11
C SER A 80 -5.63 11.57 -1.56
N ARG A 81 -5.47 10.41 -0.90
CA ARG A 81 -6.58 9.67 -0.28
C ARG A 81 -6.27 9.32 1.16
N ALA A 82 -7.22 9.55 2.05
CA ALA A 82 -7.10 9.29 3.48
C ALA A 82 -8.48 9.21 4.14
N PHE A 83 -8.59 8.48 5.25
CA PHE A 83 -9.67 8.68 6.21
C PHE A 83 -9.39 9.94 7.04
N GLY A 84 -10.44 10.61 7.54
CA GLY A 84 -10.27 11.90 8.23
C GLY A 84 -10.11 13.06 7.24
N ASP A 85 -9.20 13.99 7.53
CA ASP A 85 -8.93 15.21 6.73
C ASP A 85 -10.18 15.98 6.32
N PHE A 86 -11.18 16.06 7.21
CA PHE A 86 -12.51 16.57 6.89
C PHE A 86 -12.50 17.97 6.27
N ARG A 87 -11.52 18.83 6.60
CA ARG A 87 -11.37 20.17 6.02
C ARG A 87 -11.11 20.16 4.52
N LEU A 88 -10.55 19.06 3.99
CA LEU A 88 -10.26 18.86 2.57
C LEU A 88 -11.40 18.10 1.85
N LYS A 89 -12.54 17.93 2.52
CA LYS A 89 -13.73 17.17 2.07
C LYS A 89 -15.03 17.97 2.18
N GLN A 90 -14.92 19.29 2.09
CA GLN A 90 -16.00 20.24 2.36
C GLN A 90 -16.45 21.01 1.12
N GLU A 91 -16.08 20.58 -0.09
CA GLU A 91 -16.56 21.22 -1.31
C GLU A 91 -18.07 20.89 -1.48
N PRO A 92 -18.99 21.86 -1.27
CA PRO A 92 -20.42 21.57 -1.15
C PRO A 92 -21.05 21.12 -2.46
N SER A 93 -20.43 21.49 -3.58
CA SER A 93 -20.93 21.16 -4.92
C SER A 93 -20.52 19.78 -5.42
N LEU A 94 -19.66 19.06 -4.68
CA LEU A 94 -19.07 17.79 -5.11
C LEU A 94 -19.49 16.62 -4.21
N PRO A 95 -19.67 15.41 -4.79
CA PRO A 95 -19.88 14.20 -4.00
C PRO A 95 -18.61 13.81 -3.20
N ALA A 96 -18.75 12.85 -2.29
CA ALA A 96 -17.69 12.43 -1.37
C ALA A 96 -16.45 11.83 -2.06
N ASP A 97 -16.63 11.27 -3.26
CA ASP A 97 -15.60 10.67 -4.11
C ASP A 97 -14.96 11.66 -5.10
N ALA A 98 -15.43 12.91 -5.14
CA ALA A 98 -14.88 13.97 -5.97
C ALA A 98 -14.21 15.09 -5.15
N GLN A 99 -14.01 14.88 -3.85
CA GLN A 99 -13.33 15.84 -2.97
C GLN A 99 -11.82 15.90 -3.22
N ARG A 100 -11.12 16.93 -2.71
CA ARG A 100 -9.65 17.05 -2.82
C ARG A 100 -8.97 15.81 -2.22
N VAL A 101 -9.39 15.44 -1.01
CA VAL A 101 -9.02 14.15 -0.39
C VAL A 101 -10.25 13.25 -0.37
N VAL A 102 -10.10 11.99 -0.77
CA VAL A 102 -11.22 11.02 -0.71
C VAL A 102 -10.86 9.84 0.17
N ALA A 103 -11.89 9.16 0.68
CA ALA A 103 -11.75 7.90 1.40
C ALA A 103 -12.17 6.69 0.55
N VAL A 104 -12.15 6.85 -0.79
CA VAL A 104 -12.52 5.80 -1.74
C VAL A 104 -11.33 4.87 -1.95
N PRO A 105 -11.46 3.57 -1.63
CA PRO A 105 -10.36 2.63 -1.79
C PRO A 105 -10.20 2.18 -3.23
N ASP A 106 -8.94 1.94 -3.61
CA ASP A 106 -8.64 1.05 -4.74
C ASP A 106 -8.68 -0.39 -4.25
N VAL A 107 -9.44 -1.25 -4.94
CA VAL A 107 -9.66 -2.64 -4.53
C VAL A 107 -9.05 -3.60 -5.55
N VAL A 108 -8.13 -4.44 -5.07
CA VAL A 108 -7.51 -5.52 -5.85
C VAL A 108 -7.92 -6.86 -5.27
N GLN A 109 -8.17 -7.84 -6.15
CA GLN A 109 -8.40 -9.23 -5.77
C GLN A 109 -7.31 -10.12 -6.37
N THR A 110 -6.78 -11.04 -5.56
CA THR A 110 -5.87 -12.10 -6.02
C THR A 110 -6.16 -13.42 -5.32
N PHE A 111 -5.42 -14.47 -5.68
CA PHE A 111 -5.42 -15.76 -5.00
C PHE A 111 -4.07 -16.01 -4.34
N ALA A 112 -4.09 -16.60 -3.15
CA ALA A 112 -2.92 -17.05 -2.41
C ALA A 112 -2.99 -18.57 -2.20
N GLU A 113 -1.82 -19.20 -2.17
CA GLU A 113 -1.65 -20.62 -1.89
C GLU A 113 -1.18 -20.83 -0.45
N PRO A 114 -1.41 -22.02 0.15
CA PRO A 114 -0.80 -22.35 1.44
C PRO A 114 0.72 -22.15 1.42
N GLY A 115 1.22 -21.32 2.34
CA GLY A 115 2.64 -20.98 2.47
C GLY A 115 3.05 -19.68 1.77
N ASP A 116 2.17 -19.03 1.00
CA ASP A 116 2.41 -17.65 0.57
C ASP A 116 2.39 -16.70 1.79
N ILE A 117 3.19 -15.62 1.73
CA ILE A 117 3.31 -14.64 2.83
C ILE A 117 2.67 -13.33 2.40
N LEU A 118 1.66 -12.91 3.14
CA LEU A 118 1.05 -11.58 3.01
C LEU A 118 1.88 -10.57 3.80
N PHE A 119 2.40 -9.55 3.10
CA PHE A 119 3.15 -8.46 3.69
C PHE A 119 2.31 -7.16 3.68
N LEU A 120 2.31 -6.43 4.79
CA LEU A 120 1.76 -5.08 4.91
C LEU A 120 2.70 -4.20 5.72
N ALA A 121 2.94 -2.98 5.25
CA ALA A 121 3.65 -1.96 6.01
C ALA A 121 3.21 -0.54 5.61
N CYS A 122 3.50 0.44 6.46
CA CYS A 122 3.43 1.84 6.08
C CYS A 122 4.57 2.22 5.13
N ASP A 123 4.49 3.44 4.59
CA ASP A 123 5.51 4.05 3.72
C ASP A 123 6.92 4.04 4.34
N GLY A 124 7.04 4.19 5.66
CA GLY A 124 8.31 4.17 6.39
C GLY A 124 9.20 2.94 6.13
N MET A 125 8.64 1.79 5.75
CA MET A 125 9.42 0.62 5.33
C MET A 125 10.16 0.84 4.00
N PHE A 126 9.66 1.73 3.16
CA PHE A 126 10.07 1.91 1.78
C PHE A 126 10.82 3.23 1.50
N GLU A 127 10.99 4.07 2.53
CA GLU A 127 11.70 5.36 2.41
C GLU A 127 13.24 5.18 2.37
N ALA A 128 13.76 4.13 3.01
CA ALA A 128 15.18 3.85 3.07
C ALA A 128 15.76 3.39 1.71
N ARG A 129 17.04 3.68 1.47
CA ARG A 129 17.68 3.39 0.17
C ARG A 129 17.65 1.89 -0.14
N GLY A 130 17.14 1.56 -1.32
CA GLY A 130 17.04 0.18 -1.79
C GLY A 130 15.82 -0.58 -1.25
N MET A 131 14.99 0.03 -0.40
CA MET A 131 13.71 -0.54 0.06
C MET A 131 12.59 -0.30 -0.95
N THR A 132 12.83 -0.65 -2.21
CA THR A 132 11.76 -0.68 -3.24
C THR A 132 10.84 -1.88 -3.00
N TRP A 133 9.75 -2.01 -3.76
CA TRP A 133 8.91 -3.22 -3.76
C TRP A 133 9.72 -4.51 -3.86
N SER A 134 10.64 -4.58 -4.84
CA SER A 134 11.50 -5.74 -5.04
C SER A 134 12.57 -5.88 -3.95
N GLY A 135 13.10 -4.76 -3.44
CA GLY A 135 14.08 -4.78 -2.35
C GLY A 135 13.51 -5.34 -1.05
N VAL A 136 12.32 -4.87 -0.65
CA VAL A 136 11.62 -5.37 0.54
C VAL A 136 11.18 -6.82 0.36
N ALA A 137 10.69 -7.21 -0.83
CA ALA A 137 10.35 -8.61 -1.11
C ALA A 137 11.56 -9.55 -1.02
N ALA A 138 12.72 -9.12 -1.54
CA ALA A 138 13.97 -9.89 -1.43
C ALA A 138 14.44 -10.01 0.02
N LEU A 139 14.43 -8.91 0.78
CA LEU A 139 14.81 -8.90 2.19
C LEU A 139 13.87 -9.78 3.04
N LEU A 140 12.56 -9.74 2.76
CA LEU A 140 11.57 -10.61 3.40
C LEU A 140 11.88 -12.08 3.13
N LYS A 141 12.14 -12.45 1.87
CA LYS A 141 12.50 -13.82 1.48
C LYS A 141 13.75 -14.31 2.21
N GLU A 142 14.84 -13.54 2.16
CA GLU A 142 16.10 -13.87 2.82
C GLU A 142 15.91 -14.04 4.34
N SER A 143 15.14 -13.14 4.96
CA SER A 143 14.87 -13.19 6.40
C SER A 143 14.05 -14.42 6.78
N LEU A 144 13.06 -14.80 5.97
CA LEU A 144 12.27 -16.02 6.18
C LEU A 144 13.15 -17.28 6.12
N GLU A 145 14.08 -17.35 5.18
CA GLU A 145 15.03 -18.46 5.02
C GLU A 145 15.99 -18.54 6.23
N GLU A 146 16.63 -17.42 6.59
CA GLU A 146 17.57 -17.33 7.71
C GLU A 146 16.92 -17.73 9.05
N MET A 147 15.70 -17.27 9.27
CA MET A 147 14.99 -17.43 10.54
C MET A 147 14.04 -18.62 10.55
N ARG A 148 14.08 -19.47 9.51
CA ARG A 148 13.25 -20.68 9.37
C ARG A 148 11.75 -20.39 9.58
N GLY A 149 11.28 -19.25 9.07
CA GLY A 149 9.89 -18.82 9.14
C GLY A 149 9.42 -18.21 10.47
N ASP A 150 10.32 -17.85 11.40
CA ASP A 150 9.97 -17.11 12.63
C ASP A 150 9.52 -15.67 12.29
N LEU A 151 8.22 -15.49 12.05
CA LEU A 151 7.63 -14.22 11.61
C LEU A 151 7.93 -13.03 12.55
N PRO A 152 7.86 -13.16 13.89
CA PRO A 152 8.29 -12.09 14.79
C PRO A 152 9.72 -11.62 14.56
N ARG A 153 10.68 -12.54 14.43
CA ARG A 153 12.09 -12.18 14.17
C ARG A 153 12.27 -11.57 12.78
N VAL A 154 11.55 -12.08 11.79
CA VAL A 154 11.56 -11.54 10.42
C VAL A 154 11.05 -10.10 10.43
N ALA A 155 9.92 -9.84 11.07
CA ALA A 155 9.36 -8.50 11.20
C ALA A 155 10.34 -7.55 11.91
N TYR A 156 11.01 -8.00 12.97
CA TYR A 156 12.03 -7.21 13.66
C TYR A 156 13.19 -6.84 12.72
N LYS A 157 13.77 -7.80 11.98
CA LYS A 157 14.87 -7.52 11.05
C LYS A 157 14.47 -6.58 9.92
N LEU A 158 13.23 -6.68 9.42
CA LEU A 158 12.71 -5.76 8.42
C LEU A 158 12.62 -4.33 8.96
N LEU A 159 12.09 -4.16 10.18
CA LEU A 159 12.01 -2.85 10.84
C LEU A 159 13.39 -2.27 11.14
N ASP A 160 14.31 -3.08 11.67
CA ASP A 160 15.69 -2.68 11.93
C ASP A 160 16.40 -2.24 10.64
N SER A 161 16.21 -2.99 9.55
CA SER A 161 16.75 -2.63 8.23
C SER A 161 16.16 -1.35 7.67
N ALA A 162 14.87 -1.08 7.91
CA ALA A 162 14.23 0.17 7.47
C ALA A 162 14.70 1.38 8.29
N PHE A 163 15.10 1.17 9.55
CA PHE A 163 15.59 2.23 10.42
C PHE A 163 17.08 2.54 10.23
N THR A 164 17.89 1.52 9.91
CA THR A 164 19.36 1.63 9.88
C THR A 164 19.96 1.93 8.50
N ARG A 165 19.17 1.84 7.42
CA ARG A 165 19.59 2.12 6.04
C ARG A 165 19.23 3.53 5.59
#